data_AF-A0A9D2GE99-F1
#
_entry.id   AF-A0A9D2GE99-F1
#
_cell.length_a   1.000
_cell.length_b   1.000
_cell.length_c   1.000
_cell.angle_alpha   90.00
_cell.angle_beta   90.00
_cell.angle_gamma   90.00
#
_symmetry.space_group_name_H-M   'P 1'
#
loop_
_entity.id
_entity.type
_entity.pdbx_description
1 polymer ?
#
loop_
_entity_poly.entity_id
_entity_poly.type
_entity_poly.pdbx_seq_one_letter_code
_entity_poly.pdbx_strand_id
1 'polypeptide(L)'
;MEGRTFPKGFLWGGATAANQLEGGWREGGKGISVEDCMRQHFDQDVRDYTLQNHVSLEDVQVALQTEDTVNYPKRRGVDFYHHYEEDIRLLAGMGFQCFRMSIAWTRIFPLGDEEEPNEEGLRFYDRVFAECS
;
A
#
# COMPACT_ATOMS: atom_id res chain seq x y z
N MET A 1 -10.75 -21.75 37.12
CA MET A 1 -11.38 -21.65 35.79
C MET A 1 -10.29 -21.91 34.77
N GLU A 2 -10.36 -23.04 34.04
CA GLU A 2 -9.53 -23.19 32.86
C GLU A 2 -10.00 -22.16 31.82
N GLY A 3 -9.13 -21.21 31.50
CA GLY A 3 -9.44 -20.14 30.55
C GLY A 3 -9.64 -20.72 29.16
N ARG A 4 -10.64 -20.23 28.42
CA ARG A 4 -10.81 -20.56 27.01
C ARG A 4 -9.58 -20.06 26.25
N THR A 5 -8.95 -20.93 25.46
CA THR A 5 -7.80 -20.60 24.61
C THR A 5 -8.22 -20.54 23.14
N PHE A 6 -7.43 -19.86 22.32
CA PHE A 6 -7.60 -19.90 20.87
C PHE A 6 -7.31 -21.31 20.33
N PRO A 7 -7.93 -21.70 19.20
CA PRO A 7 -7.63 -22.96 18.54
C PRO A 7 -6.15 -23.09 18.22
N LYS A 8 -5.62 -24.32 18.26
CA LYS A 8 -4.27 -24.61 17.79
C LYS A 8 -4.16 -24.22 16.31
N GLY A 9 -3.10 -23.49 15.96
CA GLY A 9 -2.88 -23.00 14.59
C GLY A 9 -3.68 -21.74 14.23
N PHE A 10 -4.29 -21.05 15.20
CA PHE A 10 -4.83 -19.71 14.97
C PHE A 10 -3.72 -18.80 14.46
N LEU A 11 -3.94 -18.12 13.33
CA LEU A 11 -2.94 -17.26 12.68
C LEU A 11 -3.02 -15.84 13.22
N TRP A 12 -2.15 -15.52 14.17
CA TRP A 12 -1.95 -14.14 14.60
C TRP A 12 -1.14 -13.38 13.56
N GLY A 13 -1.53 -12.15 13.28
CA GLY A 13 -0.87 -11.36 12.25
C GLY A 13 -1.39 -9.93 12.16
N GLY A 14 -1.02 -9.26 11.08
CA GLY A 14 -1.42 -7.90 10.78
C GLY A 14 -1.83 -7.74 9.33
N ALA A 15 -2.55 -6.66 9.04
CA ALA A 15 -3.10 -6.37 7.73
C ALA A 15 -2.73 -4.97 7.25
N THR A 16 -2.35 -4.85 5.98
CA THR A 16 -2.04 -3.59 5.28
C THR A 16 -2.66 -3.59 3.88
N ALA A 17 -2.59 -2.44 3.22
CA ALA A 17 -2.87 -2.29 1.80
C ALA A 17 -1.73 -1.49 1.14
N ALA A 18 -1.37 -1.86 -0.08
CA ALA A 18 -0.20 -1.36 -0.80
C ALA A 18 -0.19 0.17 -0.92
N ASN A 19 -1.32 0.75 -1.34
CA ASN A 19 -1.50 2.20 -1.48
C ASN A 19 -1.30 2.97 -0.16
N GLN A 20 -1.54 2.36 0.99
CA GLN A 20 -1.41 3.02 2.29
C GLN A 20 0.02 2.97 2.82
N LEU A 21 0.77 1.93 2.45
CA LEU A 21 1.99 1.50 3.10
C LEU A 21 3.22 1.69 2.20
N GLU A 22 3.17 1.21 0.95
CA GLU A 22 4.35 0.99 0.11
C GLU A 22 5.09 2.29 -0.23
N GLY A 23 4.38 3.29 -0.74
CA GLY A 23 5.06 4.42 -1.39
C GLY A 23 5.68 4.01 -2.72
N GLY A 24 6.85 4.58 -3.05
CA GLY A 24 7.55 4.29 -4.31
C GLY A 24 6.65 4.40 -5.54
N TRP A 25 5.80 5.44 -5.59
CA TRP A 25 4.61 5.48 -6.44
C TRP A 25 4.87 5.51 -7.95
N ARG A 26 6.08 5.89 -8.37
CA ARG A 26 6.58 5.86 -9.75
C ARG A 26 7.78 4.93 -9.95
N GLU A 27 8.15 4.18 -8.92
CA GLU A 27 9.33 3.32 -8.96
C GLU A 27 8.99 1.93 -9.50
N GLY A 28 10.00 1.28 -10.07
CA GLY A 28 9.86 -0.08 -10.62
C GLY A 28 8.82 -0.18 -11.73
N GLY A 29 8.58 0.90 -12.48
CA GLY A 29 7.59 0.93 -13.56
C GLY A 29 6.13 1.05 -13.11
N LYS A 30 5.87 1.33 -11.82
CA LYS A 30 4.50 1.48 -11.31
C LYS A 30 3.73 2.61 -12.01
N GLY A 31 2.49 2.31 -12.42
CA GLY A 31 1.53 3.30 -12.94
C GLY A 31 0.78 4.07 -11.84
N ILE A 32 0.09 5.13 -12.28
CA ILE A 32 -0.72 5.97 -11.40
C ILE A 32 -2.03 5.23 -11.07
N SER A 33 -2.29 5.03 -9.78
CA SER A 33 -3.55 4.47 -9.28
C SER A 33 -4.53 5.59 -8.90
N VAL A 34 -5.80 5.23 -8.68
CA VAL A 34 -6.82 6.16 -8.15
C VAL A 34 -6.37 6.80 -6.83
N GLU A 35 -5.68 6.04 -5.99
CA GLU A 35 -5.21 6.45 -4.67
C GLU A 35 -4.06 7.47 -4.75
N ASP A 36 -3.25 7.44 -5.83
CA ASP A 36 -2.21 8.43 -6.09
C ASP A 36 -2.78 9.81 -6.49
N CYS A 37 -4.09 9.87 -6.79
CA CYS A 37 -4.84 11.09 -7.05
C CYS A 37 -5.59 11.64 -5.82
N MET A 38 -5.54 10.95 -4.68
CA MET A 38 -6.19 11.40 -3.45
C MET A 38 -5.29 12.42 -2.74
N ARG A 39 -5.66 13.71 -2.83
CA ARG A 39 -5.01 14.74 -2.03
C ARG A 39 -5.48 14.67 -0.59
N GLN A 40 -4.64 15.12 0.32
CA GLN A 40 -5.02 15.34 1.70
C GLN A 40 -5.89 16.61 1.81
N HIS A 41 -7.03 16.48 2.47
CA HIS A 41 -8.00 17.55 2.66
C HIS A 41 -7.84 18.23 4.03
N PHE A 42 -6.72 18.93 4.23
CA PHE A 42 -6.49 19.73 5.44
C PHE A 42 -7.46 20.92 5.57
N ASP A 43 -8.12 21.26 4.47
CA ASP A 43 -9.13 22.30 4.32
C ASP A 43 -10.55 21.85 4.68
N GLN A 44 -10.76 20.57 5.00
CA GLN A 44 -12.07 19.99 5.30
C GLN A 44 -12.16 19.51 6.77
N ASP A 45 -13.37 19.38 7.31
CA ASP A 45 -13.56 18.78 8.65
C ASP A 45 -13.09 17.32 8.63
N VAL A 46 -12.21 16.96 9.56
CA VAL A 46 -11.70 15.59 9.73
C VAL A 46 -12.80 14.59 10.08
N ARG A 47 -13.95 15.05 10.56
CA ARG A 47 -15.13 14.21 10.87
C ARG A 47 -16.00 13.93 9.65
N ASP A 48 -15.86 14.68 8.57
CA ASP A 48 -16.62 14.44 7.34
C ASP A 48 -15.89 13.43 6.45
N TYR A 49 -16.17 12.16 6.67
CA TYR A 49 -15.55 11.07 5.90
C TYR A 49 -15.81 11.20 4.40
N THR A 50 -16.98 11.71 3.98
CA THR A 50 -17.32 11.80 2.57
C THR A 50 -16.45 12.86 1.89
N LEU A 51 -16.34 14.05 2.48
CA LEU A 51 -15.48 15.11 1.93
C LEU A 51 -14.00 14.76 2.00
N GLN A 52 -13.56 14.05 3.03
CA GLN A 52 -12.17 13.61 3.17
C GLN A 52 -11.76 12.57 2.12
N ASN A 53 -12.71 11.85 1.51
CA ASN A 53 -12.43 10.82 0.50
C ASN A 53 -13.02 11.16 -0.88
N HIS A 54 -13.58 12.36 -1.04
CA HIS A 54 -14.15 12.78 -2.30
C HIS A 54 -13.04 13.15 -3.29
N VAL A 55 -13.04 12.49 -4.45
CA VAL A 55 -12.12 12.80 -5.55
C VAL A 55 -12.95 13.15 -6.77
N SER A 56 -12.85 14.39 -7.25
CA SER A 56 -13.45 14.82 -8.51
C SER A 56 -12.53 14.55 -9.70
N LEU A 57 -13.08 14.66 -10.92
CA LEU A 57 -12.26 14.64 -12.14
C LEU A 57 -11.23 15.79 -12.19
N GLU A 58 -11.56 16.95 -11.62
CA GLU A 58 -10.63 18.08 -11.51
C GLU A 58 -9.46 17.73 -10.58
N ASP A 59 -9.74 17.12 -9.42
CA ASP A 59 -8.70 16.65 -8.49
C ASP A 59 -7.76 15.65 -9.19
N VAL A 60 -8.31 14.71 -9.98
CA VAL A 60 -7.51 13.77 -10.78
C VAL A 60 -6.62 14.51 -11.78
N GLN A 61 -7.17 15.47 -12.53
CA GLN A 61 -6.39 16.25 -13.51
C GLN A 61 -5.25 17.01 -12.83
N VAL A 62 -5.49 17.62 -11.67
CA VAL A 62 -4.45 18.30 -10.88
C VAL A 62 -3.39 17.31 -10.42
N ALA A 63 -3.80 16.15 -9.90
CA ALA A 63 -2.87 15.13 -9.41
C ALA A 63 -1.95 14.61 -10.52
N LEU A 64 -2.44 14.46 -11.74
CA LEU A 64 -1.65 14.02 -12.91
C LEU A 64 -0.56 15.02 -13.34
N GLN A 65 -0.64 16.28 -12.91
CA GLN A 65 0.28 17.35 -13.30
C GLN A 65 1.31 17.69 -12.21
N THR A 66 1.35 16.95 -11.12
CA THR A 66 2.26 17.22 -9.99
C THR A 66 2.96 15.95 -9.53
N GLU A 67 4.16 16.12 -8.98
CA GLU A 67 4.97 15.08 -8.33
C GLU A 67 4.92 15.18 -6.80
N ASP A 68 4.05 16.04 -6.24
CA ASP A 68 3.93 16.29 -4.81
C ASP A 68 3.63 15.00 -4.02
N THR A 69 4.50 14.65 -3.08
CA THR A 69 4.32 13.50 -2.17
C THR A 69 3.94 13.92 -0.75
N VAL A 70 3.91 15.24 -0.46
CA VAL A 70 3.53 15.81 0.84
C VAL A 70 2.01 15.88 0.94
N ASN A 71 1.34 16.44 -0.07
CA ASN A 71 -0.11 16.56 -0.07
C ASN A 71 -0.83 15.35 -0.69
N TYR A 72 -0.10 14.39 -1.27
CA TYR A 72 -0.63 13.11 -1.74
C TYR A 72 0.02 11.98 -0.92
N PRO A 73 -0.46 11.73 0.31
CA PRO A 73 0.24 10.89 1.27
C PRO A 73 0.46 9.45 0.79
N LYS A 74 -0.45 8.93 -0.07
CA LYS A 74 -0.35 7.59 -0.65
C LYS A 74 0.85 7.40 -1.56
N ARG A 75 1.39 8.50 -2.13
CA ARG A 75 2.57 8.45 -3.00
C ARG A 75 3.85 8.09 -2.25
N ARG A 76 3.92 8.44 -0.96
CA ARG A 76 5.01 8.11 -0.05
C ARG A 76 4.69 6.90 0.84
N GLY A 77 3.43 6.74 1.24
CA GLY A 77 3.05 5.74 2.25
C GLY A 77 3.86 5.93 3.53
N VAL A 78 4.33 4.82 4.10
CA VAL A 78 5.36 4.81 5.15
C VAL A 78 6.72 4.37 4.62
N ASP A 79 6.87 4.36 3.30
CA ASP A 79 8.09 3.98 2.57
C ASP A 79 8.48 2.49 2.72
N PHE A 80 7.50 1.61 2.91
CA PHE A 80 7.71 0.16 2.98
C PHE A 80 8.32 -0.41 1.69
N TYR A 81 8.12 0.24 0.54
CA TYR A 81 8.76 -0.17 -0.72
C TYR A 81 10.29 -0.28 -0.58
N HIS A 82 10.90 0.56 0.26
CA HIS A 82 12.34 0.53 0.56
C HIS A 82 12.69 -0.17 1.87
N HIS A 83 11.73 -0.25 2.81
CA HIS A 83 11.96 -0.72 4.18
C HIS A 83 11.30 -2.04 4.53
N TYR A 84 10.72 -2.76 3.56
CA TYR A 84 9.98 -4.00 3.83
C TYR A 84 10.81 -5.04 4.59
N GLU A 85 12.12 -5.10 4.35
CA GLU A 85 13.01 -6.02 5.05
C GLU A 85 13.09 -5.74 6.55
N GLU A 86 13.33 -4.47 6.94
CA GLU A 86 13.36 -4.10 8.34
C GLU A 86 11.99 -4.26 9.01
N ASP A 87 10.93 -3.84 8.30
CA ASP A 87 9.56 -3.88 8.81
C ASP A 87 9.11 -5.32 9.03
N ILE A 88 9.34 -6.23 8.09
CA ILE A 88 8.97 -7.65 8.23
C ILE A 88 9.74 -8.31 9.38
N ARG A 89 11.03 -7.98 9.57
CA ARG A 89 11.81 -8.48 10.71
C ARG A 89 11.24 -8.02 12.05
N LEU A 90 10.74 -6.78 12.13
CA LEU A 90 10.03 -6.29 13.33
C LEU A 90 8.73 -7.06 13.58
N LEU A 91 7.94 -7.32 12.53
CA LEU A 91 6.71 -8.11 12.62
C LEU A 91 6.99 -9.56 13.07
N ALA A 92 8.05 -10.17 12.54
CA ALA A 92 8.53 -11.48 12.98
C ALA A 92 8.95 -11.47 14.46
N GLY A 93 9.62 -10.40 14.91
CA GLY A 93 9.98 -10.20 16.32
C GLY A 93 8.77 -10.11 17.27
N MET A 94 7.59 -9.72 16.76
CA MET A 94 6.33 -9.73 17.51
C MET A 94 5.62 -11.10 17.52
N GLY A 95 6.14 -12.09 16.78
CA GLY A 95 5.56 -13.43 16.69
C GLY A 95 4.42 -13.54 15.68
N PHE A 96 4.41 -12.71 14.62
CA PHE A 96 3.43 -12.85 13.54
C PHE A 96 3.56 -14.21 12.86
N GLN A 97 2.40 -14.82 12.60
CA GLN A 97 2.26 -16.09 11.87
C GLN A 97 1.68 -15.88 10.47
N CYS A 98 1.10 -14.70 10.21
CA CYS A 98 0.71 -14.27 8.88
C CYS A 98 0.86 -12.75 8.74
N PHE A 99 1.09 -12.31 7.50
CA PHE A 99 1.06 -10.91 7.13
C PHE A 99 0.17 -10.75 5.91
N ARG A 100 -0.94 -10.02 6.06
CA ARG A 100 -1.94 -9.83 5.00
C ARG A 100 -1.68 -8.49 4.31
N MET A 101 -1.38 -8.52 3.02
CA MET A 101 -1.22 -7.33 2.19
C MET A 101 -2.03 -7.43 0.91
N SER A 102 -2.09 -6.33 0.14
CA SER A 102 -2.56 -6.35 -1.24
C SER A 102 -1.36 -6.21 -2.19
N ILE A 103 -1.44 -6.84 -3.36
CA ILE A 103 -0.55 -6.52 -4.48
C ILE A 103 -1.11 -5.28 -5.17
N ALA A 104 -0.31 -4.24 -5.36
CA ALA A 104 -0.67 -3.05 -6.11
C ALA A 104 -0.85 -3.42 -7.58
N TRP A 105 -2.08 -3.33 -8.09
CA TRP A 105 -2.38 -3.63 -9.49
C TRP A 105 -1.47 -2.83 -10.43
N THR A 106 -1.32 -1.52 -10.18
CA THR A 106 -0.50 -0.66 -11.05
C THR A 106 1.00 -0.95 -11.00
N ARG A 107 1.47 -1.85 -10.13
CA ARG A 107 2.83 -2.40 -10.24
C ARG A 107 2.92 -3.55 -11.24
N ILE A 108 1.83 -4.30 -11.43
CA ILE A 108 1.79 -5.47 -12.33
C ILE A 108 1.30 -5.07 -13.73
N PHE A 109 0.25 -4.26 -13.81
CA PHE A 109 -0.26 -3.69 -15.06
C PHE A 109 -0.43 -2.18 -14.86
N PRO A 110 0.62 -1.37 -15.16
CA PRO A 110 0.65 0.07 -14.90
C PRO A 110 -0.53 0.87 -15.47
N LEU A 111 -0.98 0.55 -16.67
CA LEU A 111 -2.13 1.15 -17.34
C LEU A 111 -3.39 0.28 -17.17
N GLY A 112 -3.20 -1.02 -16.96
CA GLY A 112 -4.27 -1.98 -16.71
C GLY A 112 -4.73 -2.74 -17.97
N ASP A 113 -4.16 -2.41 -19.12
CA ASP A 113 -4.51 -2.95 -20.44
C ASP A 113 -3.29 -3.48 -21.23
N GLU A 114 -2.12 -3.55 -20.60
CA GLU A 114 -0.93 -4.15 -21.22
C GLU A 114 -1.11 -5.66 -21.45
N GLU A 115 -0.54 -6.18 -22.55
CA GLU A 115 -0.58 -7.62 -22.85
C GLU A 115 0.32 -8.44 -21.92
N GLU A 116 1.43 -7.85 -21.48
CA GLU A 116 2.44 -8.49 -20.64
C GLU A 116 2.60 -7.72 -19.31
N PRO A 117 2.81 -8.43 -18.19
CA PRO A 117 2.97 -7.79 -16.90
C PRO A 117 4.31 -7.06 -16.78
N ASN A 118 4.35 -6.06 -15.91
CA ASN A 118 5.57 -5.41 -15.50
C ASN A 118 6.37 -6.32 -14.55
N GLU A 119 7.41 -6.92 -15.12
CA GLU A 119 8.33 -7.84 -14.45
C GLU A 119 9.01 -7.24 -13.21
N GLU A 120 9.31 -5.93 -13.19
CA GLU A 120 9.92 -5.32 -11.99
C GLU A 120 8.95 -5.27 -10.80
N GLY A 121 7.65 -5.08 -11.08
CA GLY A 121 6.60 -5.18 -10.07
C GLY A 121 6.45 -6.59 -9.52
N LEU A 122 6.54 -7.62 -10.38
CA LEU A 122 6.54 -9.02 -9.96
C LEU A 122 7.74 -9.33 -9.06
N ARG A 123 8.94 -8.93 -9.48
CA ARG A 123 10.18 -9.10 -8.69
C ARG A 123 10.12 -8.41 -7.33
N PHE A 124 9.45 -7.26 -7.21
CA PHE A 124 9.25 -6.61 -5.92
C PHE A 124 8.47 -7.53 -4.95
N TYR A 125 7.33 -8.07 -5.38
CA TYR A 125 6.54 -8.95 -4.52
C TYR A 125 7.21 -10.29 -4.25
N ASP A 126 7.98 -10.85 -5.20
CA ASP A 126 8.81 -12.03 -4.95
C ASP A 126 9.77 -11.81 -3.79
N ARG A 127 10.46 -10.66 -3.76
CA ARG A 127 11.37 -10.31 -2.66
C ARG A 127 10.65 -10.11 -1.33
N VAL A 128 9.49 -9.43 -1.35
CA VAL A 128 8.67 -9.22 -0.14
C VAL A 128 8.18 -10.55 0.44
N PHE A 129 7.71 -11.46 -0.41
CA PHE A 129 7.25 -12.78 0.02
C PHE A 129 8.38 -13.67 0.50
N ALA A 130 9.55 -13.59 -0.14
CA ALA A 130 10.75 -14.29 0.32
C ALA A 130 11.21 -13.85 1.72
N GLU A 131 11.05 -12.57 2.08
CA GLU A 131 11.36 -12.09 3.43
C GLU A 131 10.30 -12.54 4.46
N CYS A 132 9.08 -12.85 4.02
CA CYS A 132 7.99 -13.34 4.88
C CYS A 132 8.09 -14.85 5.20
N SER A 133 8.93 -15.60 4.48
CA SER A 133 9.05 -17.08 4.57
C SER A 133 10.23 -17.54 5.42
#